data_AF-A0A9R0DMP6-F1
#
_entry.id   AF-A0A9R0DMP6-F1
#
_cell.length_a   1.000
_cell.length_b   1.000
_cell.length_c   1.000
_cell.angle_alpha   90.00
_cell.angle_beta   90.00
_cell.angle_gamma   90.00
#
_symmetry.space_group_name_H-M   'P 1'
#
loop_
_entity.id
_entity.type
_entity.pdbx_description
1 polymer ?
#
loop_
_entity_poly.entity_id
_entity_poly.type
_entity_poly.pdbx_seq_one_letter_code
_entity_poly.pdbx_strand_id
1 'polypeptide(L)'
;MGNPVAPILANLWMEYFEAEVLRQYKNIIKVWKRNVDEIFCIFTGSQQDIEQYIRDLNSIHANMKFTYKMETDRTLAFLGIELSVRADGTLSHGIYWKSTAAGRFPNATSHHHPRLLQSKITSLKNRLHDLCDSEHLEQELDNLSKVLPKNGYHMNRRFKQLKKCGQPQGKTRPIYLPYIQGVTDKIGSLLVRKYSIPTIYQSGTKIKQLLSKPKDDLRLQKPGIYKINCSCGMYYIGQTRRTIAKRFKEHKAALKNKEIEKTAVAEHVLDSGPGHSIEDRVEVISNDPCDRSRRIREAIEIRKRKPFTFNRVGGLKLSGKWDQVIEKISLKKINNMDTDSLEYEGIQPVQQRYALESVENKLF
;
A
#
# COMPACT_ATOMS: atom_id res chain seq x y z
N MET A 1 7.68 -5.67 5.14
CA MET A 1 8.48 -6.36 4.10
C MET A 1 9.93 -6.08 4.43
N GLY A 2 10.75 -7.13 4.43
CA GLY A 2 12.06 -7.18 5.07
C GLY A 2 13.12 -6.31 4.42
N ASN A 3 14.33 -6.38 4.98
CA ASN A 3 15.51 -5.74 4.41
C ASN A 3 15.73 -6.24 2.96
N PRO A 4 15.76 -5.35 1.95
CA PRO A 4 15.91 -5.75 0.54
C PRO A 4 17.24 -6.45 0.24
N VAL A 5 18.26 -6.27 1.09
CA VAL A 5 19.58 -6.90 0.94
C VAL A 5 19.59 -8.33 1.50
N ALA A 6 18.71 -8.64 2.46
CA ALA A 6 18.72 -9.92 3.15
C ALA A 6 18.56 -11.15 2.23
N PRO A 7 17.63 -11.18 1.24
CA PRO A 7 17.51 -12.32 0.34
C PRO A 7 18.75 -12.54 -0.53
N ILE A 8 19.44 -11.46 -0.90
CA ILE A 8 20.66 -11.52 -1.71
C ILE A 8 21.79 -12.16 -0.90
N LEU A 9 21.99 -11.70 0.34
CA LEU A 9 23.00 -12.26 1.24
C LEU A 9 22.70 -13.72 1.59
N ALA A 10 21.42 -14.06 1.81
CA ALA A 10 21.01 -15.44 2.06
C ALA A 10 21.32 -16.35 0.86
N ASN A 11 21.01 -15.90 -0.36
CA ASN A 11 21.33 -16.67 -1.56
C ASN A 11 22.84 -16.84 -1.77
N LEU A 12 23.62 -15.77 -1.57
CA LEU A 12 25.08 -15.82 -1.70
C LEU A 12 25.69 -16.84 -0.72
N TRP A 13 25.23 -16.82 0.53
CA TRP A 13 25.66 -17.79 1.52
C TRP A 13 25.25 -19.22 1.14
N MET A 14 24.01 -19.41 0.70
CA MET A 14 23.52 -20.72 0.29
C MET A 14 24.26 -21.26 -0.93
N GLU A 15 24.65 -20.43 -1.90
CA GLU A 15 25.45 -20.87 -3.05
C GLU A 15 26.85 -21.35 -2.63
N TYR A 16 27.53 -20.60 -1.75
CA TYR A 16 28.81 -21.04 -1.17
C TYR A 16 28.64 -22.36 -0.40
N PHE A 17 27.61 -22.45 0.42
CA PHE A 17 27.29 -23.63 1.21
C PHE A 17 27.01 -24.85 0.33
N GLU A 18 26.17 -24.71 -0.69
CA GLU A 18 25.81 -25.77 -1.63
C GLU A 18 27.05 -26.27 -2.40
N ALA A 19 27.97 -25.38 -2.77
CA ALA A 19 29.21 -25.73 -3.47
C ALA A 19 30.15 -26.61 -2.63
N GLU A 20 30.18 -26.43 -1.32
CA GLU A 20 30.97 -27.26 -0.40
C GLU A 20 30.33 -28.63 -0.18
N VAL A 21 29.01 -28.68 0.00
CA VAL A 21 28.33 -29.92 0.40
C VAL A 21 28.08 -30.86 -0.78
N LEU A 22 27.66 -30.32 -1.93
CA LEU A 22 27.34 -31.13 -3.12
C LEU A 22 28.58 -31.84 -3.69
N ARG A 23 29.80 -31.39 -3.33
CA ARG A 23 31.05 -32.02 -3.77
C ARG A 23 31.23 -33.42 -3.19
N GLN A 24 30.84 -33.63 -1.93
CA GLN A 24 31.06 -34.89 -1.21
C GLN A 24 30.05 -35.98 -1.62
N TYR A 25 28.84 -35.58 -2.02
CA TYR A 25 27.71 -36.49 -2.24
C TYR A 25 27.23 -36.55 -3.70
N LYS A 26 28.07 -36.12 -4.63
CA LYS A 26 27.76 -36.01 -6.07
C LYS A 26 27.28 -37.30 -6.72
N ASN A 27 27.69 -38.45 -6.19
CA ASN A 27 27.31 -39.76 -6.73
C ASN A 27 25.89 -40.19 -6.31
N ILE A 28 25.38 -39.65 -5.21
CA ILE A 28 24.11 -40.06 -4.57
C ILE A 28 22.99 -39.04 -4.83
N ILE A 29 23.33 -37.76 -4.96
CA ILE A 29 22.39 -36.69 -5.30
C ILE A 29 22.28 -36.56 -6.82
N LYS A 30 21.13 -36.94 -7.39
CA LYS A 30 20.86 -36.80 -8.83
C LYS A 30 20.32 -35.43 -9.19
N VAL A 31 19.47 -34.87 -8.33
CA VAL A 31 18.86 -33.55 -8.52
C VAL A 31 18.93 -32.80 -7.22
N TRP A 32 19.35 -31.53 -7.29
CA TRP A 32 19.29 -30.57 -6.21
C TRP A 32 18.76 -29.24 -6.75
N LYS A 33 17.59 -28.80 -6.28
CA LYS A 33 16.94 -27.55 -6.70
C LYS A 33 16.44 -26.80 -5.49
N ARG A 34 16.93 -25.59 -5.30
CA ARG A 34 16.53 -24.72 -4.18
C ARG A 34 15.64 -23.58 -4.66
N ASN A 35 14.59 -23.30 -3.89
CA ASN A 35 13.77 -22.10 -4.01
C ASN A 35 13.72 -21.40 -2.64
N VAL A 36 14.51 -20.33 -2.49
CA VAL A 36 14.69 -19.61 -1.22
C VAL A 36 15.14 -20.57 -0.11
N ASP A 37 14.23 -20.98 0.78
CA ASP A 37 14.43 -21.82 1.95
C ASP A 37 14.01 -23.28 1.75
N GLU A 38 13.32 -23.61 0.65
CA GLU A 38 12.90 -24.98 0.34
C GLU A 38 13.82 -25.63 -0.70
N ILE A 39 14.20 -26.88 -0.47
CA ILE A 39 15.07 -27.67 -1.37
C ILE A 39 14.32 -28.93 -1.80
N PHE A 40 14.28 -29.17 -3.11
CA PHE A 40 13.87 -30.43 -3.71
C PHE A 40 15.10 -31.23 -4.11
N CYS A 41 15.16 -32.48 -3.69
CA CYS A 41 16.29 -33.37 -3.93
C CYS A 41 15.82 -34.75 -4.38
N ILE A 42 16.49 -35.32 -5.38
CA ILE A 42 16.36 -36.74 -5.75
C ILE A 42 17.63 -37.45 -5.31
N PHE A 43 17.48 -38.38 -4.39
CA PHE A 43 18.56 -39.12 -3.74
C PHE A 43 18.48 -40.60 -4.14
N THR A 44 19.60 -41.22 -4.52
CA THR A 44 19.65 -42.64 -4.92
C THR A 44 20.26 -43.55 -3.84
N GLY A 45 20.59 -42.99 -2.68
CA GLY A 45 21.14 -43.73 -1.54
C GLY A 45 20.05 -44.32 -0.66
N SER A 46 20.47 -45.04 0.37
CA SER A 46 19.61 -45.56 1.42
C SER A 46 19.10 -44.44 2.34
N GLN A 47 18.08 -44.74 3.15
CA GLN A 47 17.62 -43.81 4.19
C GLN A 47 18.75 -43.44 5.17
N GLN A 48 19.65 -44.37 5.48
CA GLN A 48 20.79 -44.13 6.37
C GLN A 48 21.77 -43.11 5.78
N ASP A 49 21.97 -43.16 4.45
CA ASP A 49 22.81 -42.19 3.74
C ASP A 49 22.20 -40.78 3.81
N ILE A 50 20.87 -40.66 3.71
CA ILE A 50 20.16 -39.39 3.85
C ILE A 50 20.29 -38.84 5.28
N GLU A 51 20.11 -39.69 6.29
CA GLU A 51 20.25 -39.28 7.68
C GLU A 51 21.68 -38.84 8.00
N GLN A 52 22.68 -39.53 7.46
CA GLN A 52 24.08 -39.11 7.58
C GLN A 52 24.32 -37.78 6.87
N TYR A 53 23.81 -37.62 5.65
CA TYR A 53 23.91 -36.38 4.89
C TYR A 53 23.30 -35.19 5.64
N ILE A 54 22.14 -35.37 6.27
CA ILE A 54 21.49 -34.32 7.08
C ILE A 54 22.28 -34.01 8.35
N ARG A 55 22.92 -35.00 8.98
CA ARG A 55 23.84 -34.76 10.11
C ARG A 55 25.04 -33.92 9.66
N ASP A 56 25.65 -34.27 8.54
CA ASP A 56 26.80 -33.53 8.00
C ASP A 56 26.41 -32.09 7.64
N LEU A 57 25.28 -31.91 6.94
CA LEU A 57 24.71 -30.60 6.62
C LEU A 57 24.54 -29.72 7.87
N ASN A 58 24.03 -30.32 8.95
CA ASN A 58 23.76 -29.62 10.21
C ASN A 58 25.00 -29.37 11.07
N SER A 59 26.15 -29.93 10.70
CA SER A 59 27.44 -29.74 11.38
C SER A 59 28.19 -28.48 10.89
N ILE A 60 27.91 -28.04 9.66
CA ILE A 60 28.66 -26.96 9.01
C ILE A 60 28.45 -25.61 9.71
N HIS A 61 27.24 -25.35 10.20
CA HIS A 61 26.93 -24.08 10.84
C HIS A 61 25.97 -24.26 12.02
N ALA A 62 26.37 -23.78 13.20
CA ALA A 62 25.62 -23.96 14.44
C ALA A 62 24.19 -23.40 14.36
N ASN A 63 23.99 -22.27 13.68
CA ASN A 63 22.72 -21.56 13.63
C ASN A 63 21.85 -21.91 12.41
N MET A 64 22.25 -22.88 11.57
CA MET A 64 21.48 -23.30 10.40
C MET A 64 21.16 -24.79 10.54
N LYS A 65 19.86 -25.13 10.46
CA LYS A 65 19.40 -26.51 10.61
C LYS A 65 18.48 -26.89 9.45
N PHE A 66 18.86 -27.95 8.76
CA PHE A 66 18.09 -28.62 7.71
C PHE A 66 17.21 -29.68 8.34
N THR A 67 15.98 -29.72 7.87
CA THR A 67 15.02 -30.79 8.10
C THR A 67 14.55 -31.29 6.74
N TYR A 68 14.09 -32.53 6.68
CA TYR A 68 13.66 -33.12 5.42
C TYR A 68 12.34 -33.87 5.61
N LYS A 69 11.67 -34.12 4.50
CA LYS A 69 10.51 -35.01 4.41
C LYS A 69 10.76 -35.98 3.27
N MET A 70 10.57 -37.26 3.53
CA MET A 70 10.61 -38.28 2.50
C MET A 70 9.29 -38.33 1.75
N GLU A 71 9.33 -38.81 0.51
CA GLU A 71 8.11 -39.19 -0.19
C GLU A 71 7.40 -40.30 0.59
N THR A 72 6.07 -40.25 0.59
CA THR A 72 5.20 -41.30 1.14
C THR A 72 4.29 -41.77 0.02
N ASP A 73 4.17 -43.09 -0.17
CA ASP A 73 3.33 -43.67 -1.22
C ASP A 73 3.64 -43.13 -2.63
N ARG A 74 4.92 -42.88 -2.92
CA ARG A 74 5.43 -42.27 -4.17
C ARG A 74 4.93 -40.85 -4.41
N THR A 75 4.49 -40.15 -3.36
CA THR A 75 4.01 -38.76 -3.43
C THR A 75 4.81 -37.83 -2.52
N LEU A 76 5.02 -36.60 -2.96
CA LEU A 76 5.72 -35.56 -2.20
C LEU A 76 5.17 -34.17 -2.51
N ALA A 77 4.86 -33.40 -1.47
CA ALA A 77 4.43 -32.02 -1.61
C ALA A 77 5.63 -31.05 -1.72
N PHE A 78 5.66 -30.23 -2.77
CA PHE A 78 6.69 -29.19 -2.98
C PHE A 78 6.10 -27.93 -3.60
N LEU A 79 6.36 -26.74 -3.03
CA LEU A 79 5.88 -25.43 -3.53
C LEU A 79 4.36 -25.33 -3.82
N GLY A 80 3.55 -26.12 -3.12
CA GLY A 80 2.09 -26.17 -3.32
C GLY A 80 1.65 -26.96 -4.56
N ILE A 81 2.52 -27.87 -5.02
CA ILE A 81 2.26 -28.92 -6.00
C ILE A 81 2.45 -30.26 -5.28
N GLU A 82 1.65 -31.25 -5.62
CA GLU A 82 1.83 -32.64 -5.23
C GLU A 82 2.53 -33.35 -6.38
N LEU A 83 3.74 -33.83 -6.14
CA LEU A 83 4.52 -34.59 -7.11
C LEU A 83 4.30 -36.06 -6.83
N SER A 84 3.98 -36.84 -7.88
CA SER A 84 3.73 -38.27 -7.79
C SER A 84 4.60 -39.01 -8.80
N VAL A 85 5.23 -40.12 -8.41
CA VAL A 85 6.03 -40.93 -9.34
C VAL A 85 5.14 -42.00 -9.99
N ARG A 86 4.97 -41.91 -11.31
CA ARG A 86 4.20 -42.89 -12.10
C ARG A 86 4.91 -44.25 -12.14
N ALA A 87 4.18 -45.29 -12.56
CA ALA A 87 4.72 -46.64 -12.68
C ALA A 87 5.90 -46.75 -13.66
N ASP A 88 5.92 -45.90 -14.70
CA ASP A 88 6.99 -45.79 -15.69
C ASP A 88 8.20 -44.96 -15.22
N GLY A 89 8.15 -44.42 -13.99
CA GLY A 89 9.20 -43.59 -13.41
C GLY A 89 9.12 -42.10 -13.78
N THR A 90 8.13 -41.68 -14.57
CA THR A 90 7.91 -40.25 -14.86
C THR A 90 7.25 -39.54 -13.68
N LEU A 91 7.46 -38.22 -13.58
CA LEU A 91 6.79 -37.39 -12.58
C LEU A 91 5.42 -36.95 -13.11
N SER A 92 4.40 -37.13 -12.27
CA SER A 92 3.09 -36.51 -12.39
C SER A 92 2.98 -35.34 -11.41
N HIS A 93 2.23 -34.31 -11.78
CA HIS A 93 2.01 -33.14 -10.94
C HIS A 93 0.51 -32.82 -10.77
N GLY A 94 0.12 -32.58 -9.52
CA GLY A 94 -1.21 -32.12 -9.10
C GLY A 94 -1.12 -30.94 -8.12
N ILE A 95 -2.25 -30.40 -7.67
CA ILE A 95 -2.22 -29.38 -6.61
C ILE A 95 -2.18 -30.04 -5.25
N TYR A 96 -1.24 -29.59 -4.42
CA TYR A 96 -1.20 -29.99 -3.02
C TYR A 96 -2.15 -29.13 -2.17
N TRP A 97 -3.20 -29.76 -1.64
CA TRP A 97 -4.09 -29.17 -0.65
C TRP A 97 -3.63 -29.53 0.77
N LYS A 98 -3.10 -28.54 1.50
CA LYS A 98 -2.74 -28.75 2.92
C LYS A 98 -3.98 -29.20 3.69
N SER A 99 -3.88 -30.28 4.46
CA SER A 99 -4.95 -30.77 5.34
C SER A 99 -5.44 -29.73 6.34
N THR A 100 -4.56 -28.81 6.74
CA THR A 100 -4.88 -27.67 7.62
C THR A 100 -5.48 -26.47 6.91
N ALA A 101 -5.54 -26.47 5.57
CA ALA A 101 -6.12 -25.36 4.83
C ALA A 101 -7.65 -25.35 4.98
N ALA A 102 -8.18 -24.35 5.68
CA ALA A 102 -9.62 -24.15 5.86
C ALA A 102 -10.38 -23.79 4.56
N GLY A 103 -9.72 -23.81 3.40
CA GLY A 103 -10.33 -23.46 2.11
C GLY A 103 -10.89 -22.04 2.05
N ARG A 104 -10.33 -21.10 2.83
CA ARG A 104 -10.84 -19.72 2.93
C ARG A 104 -10.25 -18.82 1.85
N PHE A 105 -11.14 -18.27 1.04
CA PHE A 105 -10.88 -17.21 0.09
C PHE A 105 -11.60 -15.93 0.57
N PRO A 106 -11.32 -14.76 -0.04
CA PRO A 106 -12.18 -13.59 0.19
C PRO A 106 -13.63 -13.97 -0.09
N ASN A 107 -14.54 -13.67 0.82
CA ASN A 107 -15.94 -14.00 0.63
C ASN A 107 -16.51 -13.26 -0.59
N ALA A 108 -17.41 -13.87 -1.34
CA ALA A 108 -18.08 -13.25 -2.49
C ALA A 108 -18.86 -11.97 -2.12
N THR A 109 -19.35 -11.87 -0.89
CA THR A 109 -20.06 -10.68 -0.36
C THR A 109 -19.11 -9.64 0.22
N SER A 110 -17.80 -9.90 0.23
CA SER A 110 -16.83 -8.91 0.72
C SER A 110 -16.85 -7.65 -0.15
N HIS A 111 -16.59 -6.49 0.46
CA HIS A 111 -16.65 -5.19 -0.20
C HIS A 111 -15.43 -4.93 -1.13
N HIS A 112 -15.26 -5.82 -2.10
CA HIS A 112 -14.27 -5.74 -3.17
C HIS A 112 -14.98 -5.61 -4.51
N HIS A 113 -14.35 -4.90 -5.44
CA HIS A 113 -14.90 -4.79 -6.79
C HIS A 113 -15.03 -6.20 -7.44
N PRO A 114 -16.15 -6.53 -8.11
CA PRO A 114 -16.41 -7.88 -8.65
C PRO A 114 -15.30 -8.45 -9.55
N ARG A 115 -14.66 -7.59 -10.37
CA ARG A 115 -13.50 -8.02 -11.20
C ARG A 115 -12.33 -8.56 -10.37
N LEU A 116 -12.08 -8.02 -9.17
CA LEU A 116 -10.98 -8.47 -8.30
C LEU A 116 -11.31 -9.83 -7.67
N LEU A 117 -12.56 -10.05 -7.29
CA LEU A 117 -13.01 -11.34 -6.78
C LEU A 117 -12.95 -12.40 -7.90
N GLN A 118 -13.43 -12.05 -9.09
CA GLN A 118 -13.36 -12.92 -10.26
C GLN A 118 -11.92 -13.25 -10.66
N SER A 119 -11.01 -12.27 -10.64
CA SER A 119 -9.61 -12.49 -11.02
C SER A 119 -8.91 -13.49 -10.11
N LYS A 120 -9.26 -13.54 -8.82
CA LYS A 120 -8.72 -14.54 -7.88
C LYS A 120 -9.15 -15.95 -8.27
N ILE A 121 -10.43 -16.13 -8.59
CA ILE A 121 -10.96 -17.43 -9.06
C ILE A 121 -10.30 -17.81 -10.38
N THR A 122 -10.21 -16.88 -11.32
CA THR A 122 -9.56 -17.12 -12.62
C THR A 122 -8.10 -17.51 -12.42
N SER A 123 -7.37 -16.86 -11.51
CA SER A 123 -5.99 -17.23 -11.18
C SER A 123 -5.88 -18.64 -10.59
N LEU A 124 -6.82 -19.07 -9.76
CA LEU A 124 -6.85 -20.44 -9.24
C LEU A 124 -7.08 -21.45 -10.37
N LYS A 125 -8.03 -21.18 -11.26
CA LYS A 125 -8.30 -22.05 -12.42
C LYS A 125 -7.12 -22.14 -13.37
N ASN A 126 -6.51 -21.00 -13.70
CA ASN A 126 -5.33 -20.98 -14.57
C ASN A 126 -4.20 -21.79 -13.92
N ARG A 127 -3.99 -21.62 -12.61
CA ARG A 127 -3.02 -22.43 -11.87
C ARG A 127 -3.30 -23.94 -11.99
N LEU A 128 -4.56 -24.39 -11.97
CA LEU A 128 -4.89 -25.80 -12.20
C LEU A 128 -4.50 -26.26 -13.61
N HIS A 129 -4.80 -25.45 -14.63
CA HIS A 129 -4.46 -25.78 -16.01
C HIS A 129 -2.95 -25.74 -16.29
N ASP A 130 -2.23 -24.83 -15.64
CA ASP A 130 -0.81 -24.62 -15.87
C ASP A 130 0.07 -25.62 -15.09
N LEU A 131 -0.42 -26.16 -13.97
CA LEU A 131 0.37 -26.99 -13.05
C LEU A 131 -0.13 -28.42 -12.84
N CYS A 132 -1.35 -28.78 -13.26
CA CYS A 132 -1.85 -30.15 -13.13
C CYS A 132 -1.71 -30.91 -14.44
N ASP A 133 -1.38 -32.19 -14.33
CA ASP A 133 -1.53 -33.11 -15.44
C ASP A 133 -3.01 -33.34 -15.75
N SER A 134 -3.31 -33.71 -16.99
CA SER A 134 -4.69 -33.91 -17.47
C SER A 134 -5.46 -34.93 -16.64
N GLU A 135 -4.77 -35.93 -16.09
CA GLU A 135 -5.33 -36.99 -15.25
C GLU A 135 -5.84 -36.48 -13.88
N HIS A 136 -5.24 -35.41 -13.34
CA HIS A 136 -5.63 -34.84 -12.04
C HIS A 136 -6.57 -33.64 -12.17
N LEU A 137 -6.68 -33.05 -13.36
CA LEU A 137 -7.38 -31.79 -13.58
C LEU A 137 -8.88 -31.86 -13.21
N GLU A 138 -9.57 -32.95 -13.53
CA GLU A 138 -11.00 -33.08 -13.24
C GLU A 138 -11.30 -33.15 -11.74
N GLN A 139 -10.51 -33.95 -11.01
CA GLN A 139 -10.60 -34.05 -9.56
C GLN A 139 -10.31 -32.70 -8.88
N GLU A 140 -9.31 -31.98 -9.38
CA GLU A 140 -8.95 -30.66 -8.86
C GLU A 140 -9.99 -29.58 -9.13
N LEU A 141 -10.64 -29.63 -10.30
CA LEU A 141 -11.78 -28.79 -10.60
C LEU A 141 -12.98 -29.12 -9.70
N ASP A 142 -13.21 -30.40 -9.39
CA ASP A 142 -14.26 -30.81 -8.46
C ASP A 142 -13.96 -30.31 -7.03
N ASN A 143 -12.73 -30.44 -6.55
CA ASN A 143 -12.26 -29.88 -5.28
C ASN A 143 -12.53 -28.37 -5.20
N LEU A 144 -12.16 -27.62 -6.25
CA LEU A 144 -12.44 -26.18 -6.32
C LEU A 144 -13.95 -25.88 -6.33
N SER A 145 -14.75 -26.72 -7.00
CA SER A 145 -16.21 -26.58 -7.05
C SER A 145 -16.88 -26.79 -5.70
N LYS A 146 -16.29 -27.59 -4.81
CA LYS A 146 -16.74 -27.80 -3.43
C LYS A 146 -16.34 -26.63 -2.49
N VAL A 147 -15.20 -26.00 -2.73
CA VAL A 147 -14.66 -24.94 -1.86
C VAL A 147 -15.26 -23.57 -2.17
N LEU A 148 -15.50 -23.24 -3.45
CA LEU A 148 -16.00 -21.92 -3.85
C LEU A 148 -17.38 -21.56 -3.28
N PRO A 149 -18.38 -22.47 -3.25
CA PRO A 149 -19.68 -22.21 -2.63
C PRO A 149 -19.60 -21.90 -1.13
N LYS A 150 -18.68 -22.55 -0.40
CA LYS A 150 -18.42 -22.26 1.02
C LYS A 150 -17.92 -20.83 1.26
N ASN A 151 -17.39 -20.18 0.23
CA ASN A 151 -16.93 -18.79 0.24
C ASN A 151 -17.96 -17.83 -0.39
N GLY A 152 -19.19 -18.29 -0.65
CA GLY A 152 -20.29 -17.49 -1.21
C GLY A 152 -20.26 -17.33 -2.74
N TYR A 153 -19.36 -18.01 -3.44
CA TYR A 153 -19.26 -17.90 -4.89
C TYR A 153 -20.26 -18.82 -5.61
N HIS A 154 -21.09 -18.25 -6.47
CA HIS A 154 -21.96 -19.02 -7.35
C HIS A 154 -21.24 -19.37 -8.66
N MET A 155 -21.11 -20.67 -8.93
CA MET A 155 -20.47 -21.18 -10.14
C MET A 155 -21.43 -21.08 -11.34
N ASN A 156 -21.36 -19.99 -12.10
CA ASN A 156 -22.16 -19.83 -13.34
C ASN A 156 -21.47 -20.47 -14.56
N ARG A 157 -22.20 -20.84 -15.62
CA ARG A 157 -21.60 -21.38 -16.87
C ARG A 157 -20.53 -20.46 -17.51
N ARG A 158 -20.56 -19.15 -17.26
CA ARG A 158 -19.48 -18.20 -17.67
C ARG A 158 -18.13 -18.47 -17.01
N PHE A 159 -18.08 -19.25 -15.94
CA PHE A 159 -16.83 -19.74 -15.35
C PHE A 159 -16.07 -20.69 -16.29
N LYS A 160 -16.70 -21.22 -17.35
CA LYS A 160 -16.05 -22.04 -18.39
C LYS A 160 -15.45 -21.22 -19.53
N GLN A 161 -15.79 -19.94 -19.65
CA GLN A 161 -15.26 -19.07 -20.71
C GLN A 161 -14.24 -18.09 -20.12
N LEU A 162 -12.96 -18.45 -20.26
CA LEU A 162 -11.86 -17.50 -20.12
C LEU A 162 -11.99 -16.46 -21.24
N LYS A 163 -12.70 -15.36 -21.01
CA LYS A 163 -12.57 -14.20 -21.90
C LYS A 163 -11.16 -13.66 -21.70
N LYS A 164 -10.29 -13.87 -22.69
CA LYS A 164 -9.05 -13.07 -22.84
C LYS A 164 -9.48 -11.61 -22.81
N CYS A 165 -9.16 -10.92 -21.72
CA CYS A 165 -9.31 -9.48 -21.70
C CYS A 165 -8.27 -8.95 -22.69
N GLY A 166 -8.73 -8.44 -23.83
CA GLY A 166 -7.84 -7.83 -24.81
C GLY A 166 -6.94 -6.82 -24.11
N GLN A 167 -5.64 -6.87 -24.40
CA GLN A 167 -4.73 -5.87 -23.88
C GLN A 167 -5.26 -4.49 -24.31
N PRO A 168 -5.44 -3.54 -23.38
CA PRO A 168 -5.90 -2.21 -23.75
C PRO A 168 -4.90 -1.61 -24.73
N GLN A 169 -5.37 -1.34 -25.95
CA GLN A 169 -4.60 -0.61 -26.95
C GLN A 169 -4.48 0.85 -26.47
N GLY A 170 -3.28 1.23 -26.02
CA GLY A 170 -2.94 2.59 -25.62
C GLY A 170 -2.16 2.68 -24.31
N LYS A 171 -1.07 3.46 -24.30
CA LYS A 171 -0.21 3.72 -23.13
C LYS A 171 -0.85 4.72 -22.13
N THR A 172 -2.16 4.68 -21.91
CA THR A 172 -2.81 5.57 -20.94
C THR A 172 -2.58 5.04 -19.52
N ARG A 173 -2.09 5.92 -18.62
CA ARG A 173 -1.86 5.53 -17.22
C ARG A 173 -3.20 5.20 -16.55
N PRO A 174 -3.30 4.10 -15.78
CA PRO A 174 -4.53 3.73 -15.11
C PRO A 174 -4.90 4.75 -14.03
N ILE A 175 -6.19 4.98 -13.84
CA ILE A 175 -6.74 5.73 -12.71
C ILE A 175 -7.09 4.75 -11.59
N TYR A 176 -6.67 5.07 -10.37
CA TYR A 176 -7.01 4.31 -9.17
C TYR A 176 -8.20 4.94 -8.47
N LEU A 177 -9.26 4.17 -8.25
CA LEU A 177 -10.47 4.62 -7.53
C LEU A 177 -10.70 3.73 -6.30
N PRO A 178 -11.10 4.31 -5.15
CA PRO A 178 -11.64 3.50 -4.06
C PRO A 178 -12.92 2.82 -4.53
N TYR A 179 -13.10 1.55 -4.23
CA TYR A 179 -14.34 0.85 -4.58
C TYR A 179 -15.48 1.33 -3.69
N ILE A 180 -16.43 2.03 -4.31
CA ILE A 180 -17.73 2.39 -3.75
C ILE A 180 -18.77 1.86 -4.74
N GLN A 181 -19.50 0.84 -4.30
CA GLN A 181 -20.52 0.16 -5.10
C GLN A 181 -21.53 1.16 -5.67
N GLY A 182 -21.78 1.08 -6.98
CA GLY A 182 -22.74 1.92 -7.70
C GLY A 182 -22.22 3.32 -8.09
N VAL A 183 -21.24 3.87 -7.36
CA VAL A 183 -20.67 5.20 -7.66
C VAL A 183 -19.44 5.07 -8.54
N THR A 184 -18.40 4.41 -8.01
CA THR A 184 -17.11 4.30 -8.72
C THR A 184 -17.18 3.35 -9.91
N ASP A 185 -18.17 2.46 -9.94
CA ASP A 185 -18.49 1.62 -11.10
C ASP A 185 -18.91 2.48 -12.31
N LYS A 186 -19.81 3.44 -12.09
CA LYS A 186 -20.29 4.37 -13.13
C LYS A 186 -19.15 5.25 -13.63
N ILE A 187 -18.35 5.80 -12.70
CA ILE A 187 -17.18 6.64 -13.02
C ILE A 187 -16.17 5.83 -13.85
N GLY A 188 -15.77 4.64 -13.38
CA GLY A 188 -14.81 3.80 -14.08
C GLY A 188 -15.31 3.34 -15.45
N SER A 189 -16.61 3.01 -15.57
CA SER A 189 -17.22 2.67 -16.86
C SER A 189 -17.14 3.83 -17.86
N LEU A 190 -17.44 5.05 -17.40
CA LEU A 190 -17.35 6.26 -18.22
C LEU A 190 -15.91 6.56 -18.64
N LEU A 191 -14.94 6.43 -17.73
CA LEU A 191 -13.51 6.61 -18.01
C LEU A 191 -12.99 5.62 -19.06
N VAL A 192 -13.37 4.35 -18.94
CA VAL A 192 -12.96 3.33 -19.91
C VAL A 192 -13.63 3.53 -21.26
N ARG A 193 -14.95 3.74 -21.30
CA ARG A 193 -15.72 3.79 -22.56
C ARG A 193 -15.50 5.07 -23.36
N LYS A 194 -15.45 6.23 -22.70
CA LYS A 194 -15.41 7.53 -23.37
C LYS A 194 -13.98 8.03 -23.60
N TYR A 195 -13.06 7.68 -22.70
CA TYR A 195 -11.71 8.24 -22.69
C TYR A 195 -10.61 7.20 -22.86
N SER A 196 -10.95 5.90 -22.98
CA SER A 196 -9.97 4.80 -23.08
C SER A 196 -8.95 4.82 -21.94
N ILE A 197 -9.39 5.18 -20.71
CA ILE A 197 -8.54 5.22 -19.52
C ILE A 197 -8.82 3.98 -18.65
N PRO A 198 -7.85 3.07 -18.46
CA PRO A 198 -8.01 1.92 -17.59
C PRO A 198 -8.29 2.37 -16.15
N THR A 199 -9.26 1.73 -15.50
CA THR A 199 -9.61 2.02 -14.10
C THR A 199 -9.29 0.81 -13.22
N ILE A 200 -8.54 1.04 -12.14
CA ILE A 200 -8.17 0.04 -11.14
C ILE A 200 -8.86 0.39 -9.82
N TYR A 201 -9.58 -0.57 -9.25
CA TYR A 201 -10.32 -0.38 -8.00
C TYR A 201 -9.48 -0.82 -6.81
N GLN A 202 -9.43 0.03 -5.78
CA GLN A 202 -8.73 -0.23 -4.53
C GLN A 202 -9.74 -0.42 -3.41
N SER A 203 -9.44 -1.31 -2.47
CA SER A 203 -10.18 -1.38 -1.21
C SER A 203 -10.05 -0.05 -0.46
N GLY A 204 -11.12 0.40 0.19
CA GLY A 204 -11.13 1.62 1.00
C GLY A 204 -10.26 1.52 2.26
N THR A 205 -10.58 2.33 3.26
CA THR A 205 -9.86 2.39 4.54
C THR A 205 -9.84 1.01 5.20
N LYS A 206 -8.64 0.51 5.51
CA LYS A 206 -8.46 -0.78 6.18
C LYS A 206 -8.55 -0.59 7.69
N ILE A 207 -9.06 -1.58 8.42
CA ILE A 207 -9.14 -1.56 9.90
C ILE A 207 -7.79 -1.18 10.53
N LYS A 208 -6.68 -1.74 10.03
CA LYS A 208 -5.32 -1.39 10.50
C LYS A 208 -4.95 0.10 10.42
N GLN A 209 -5.66 0.88 9.61
CA GLN A 209 -5.48 2.33 9.48
C GLN A 209 -6.32 3.10 10.49
N LEU A 210 -7.39 2.48 11.01
CA LEU A 210 -8.25 3.01 12.07
C LEU A 210 -7.72 2.65 13.46
N LEU A 211 -7.07 1.50 13.58
CA LEU A 211 -6.44 1.08 14.84
C LEU A 211 -5.26 1.98 15.20
N SER A 212 -5.11 2.21 16.51
CA SER A 212 -3.98 2.94 17.08
C SER A 212 -2.67 2.31 16.66
N LYS A 213 -1.72 3.14 16.22
CA LYS A 213 -0.38 2.66 15.86
C LYS A 213 0.32 2.24 17.16
N PRO A 214 0.90 1.03 17.23
CA PRO A 214 1.65 0.59 18.41
C PRO A 214 3.00 1.30 18.58
N LYS A 215 3.34 2.24 17.69
CA LYS A 215 4.59 3.00 17.70
C LYS A 215 4.29 4.49 17.79
N ASP A 216 5.15 5.21 18.49
CA ASP A 216 5.05 6.67 18.65
C ASP A 216 4.97 7.39 17.30
N ASP A 217 4.11 8.41 17.26
CA ASP A 217 3.92 9.18 16.03
C ASP A 217 4.97 10.28 15.90
N LEU A 218 6.07 9.93 15.23
CA LEU A 218 7.14 10.86 14.85
C LEU A 218 6.71 11.77 13.68
N ARG A 219 5.58 12.49 13.80
CA ARG A 219 5.01 13.33 12.72
C ARG A 219 5.98 14.39 12.22
N LEU A 220 6.78 14.97 13.11
CA LEU A 220 7.78 15.98 12.78
C LEU A 220 9.01 15.39 12.06
N GLN A 221 9.27 14.09 12.20
CA GLN A 221 10.39 13.40 11.55
C GLN A 221 10.03 12.85 10.16
N LYS A 222 8.89 13.24 9.60
CA LYS A 222 8.42 12.80 8.29
C LYS A 222 8.32 13.99 7.34
N PRO A 223 8.46 13.78 6.01
CA PRO A 223 8.14 14.79 5.02
C PRO A 223 6.66 15.10 5.00
N GLY A 224 6.31 16.32 4.58
CA GLY A 224 4.93 16.76 4.64
C GLY A 224 4.73 18.25 4.54
N ILE A 225 3.52 18.64 4.90
CA ILE A 225 3.00 20.00 4.87
C ILE A 225 2.75 20.41 6.32
N TYR A 226 3.18 21.61 6.65
CA TYR A 226 3.12 22.15 7.99
C TYR A 226 2.66 23.61 7.96
N LYS A 227 2.20 24.09 9.10
CA LYS A 227 1.75 25.45 9.34
C LYS A 227 2.58 26.07 10.46
N ILE A 228 2.99 27.32 10.26
CA ILE A 228 3.65 28.16 11.27
C ILE A 228 2.75 29.37 11.50
N ASN A 229 2.35 29.60 12.75
CA ASN A 229 1.56 30.78 13.11
C ASN A 229 2.47 31.94 13.50
N CYS A 230 2.01 33.15 13.22
CA CYS A 230 2.59 34.39 13.70
C CYS A 230 1.64 35.04 14.72
N SER A 231 2.19 35.79 15.67
CA SER A 231 1.43 36.59 16.66
C SER A 231 0.46 37.59 16.03
N CYS A 232 0.68 38.02 14.78
CA CYS A 232 -0.23 38.91 14.06
C CYS A 232 -1.52 38.21 13.54
N GLY A 233 -1.71 36.92 13.81
CA GLY A 233 -2.85 36.12 13.34
C GLY A 233 -2.68 35.53 11.94
N MET A 234 -1.66 35.96 11.19
CA MET A 234 -1.33 35.38 9.89
C MET A 234 -0.49 34.10 10.05
N TYR A 235 -0.51 33.23 9.06
CA TYR A 235 0.26 31.98 9.11
C TYR A 235 0.91 31.60 7.78
N TYR A 236 2.00 30.84 7.87
CA TYR A 236 2.73 30.30 6.74
C TYR A 236 2.42 28.83 6.56
N ILE A 237 2.16 28.42 5.31
CA ILE A 237 1.99 27.01 4.95
C ILE A 237 3.16 26.60 4.08
N GLY A 238 3.95 25.61 4.52
CA GLY A 238 5.10 25.14 3.75
C GLY A 238 5.07 23.64 3.54
N GLN A 239 5.67 23.19 2.44
CA GLN A 239 6.01 21.78 2.22
C GLN A 239 7.51 21.50 2.36
N THR A 240 7.85 20.25 2.70
CA THR A 240 9.23 19.76 2.71
C THR A 240 9.33 18.31 2.27
N ARG A 241 10.36 18.02 1.46
CA ARG A 241 10.82 16.65 1.13
C ARG A 241 11.63 16.02 2.26
N ARG A 242 12.21 16.84 3.14
CA ARG A 242 12.95 16.42 4.34
C ARG A 242 11.99 16.40 5.53
N THR A 243 12.48 16.13 6.73
CA THR A 243 11.65 16.18 7.93
C THR A 243 11.13 17.60 8.20
N ILE A 244 9.89 17.71 8.70
CA ILE A 244 9.29 18.99 9.10
C ILE A 244 10.15 19.64 10.20
N ALA A 245 10.65 18.86 11.15
CA ALA A 245 11.55 19.34 12.20
C ALA A 245 12.81 20.04 11.63
N LYS A 246 13.46 19.42 10.63
CA LYS A 246 14.66 20.01 10.00
C LYS A 246 14.31 21.31 9.28
N ARG A 247 13.19 21.34 8.55
CA ARG A 247 12.74 22.56 7.85
C ARG A 247 12.37 23.68 8.81
N PHE A 248 11.77 23.37 9.95
CA PHE A 248 11.46 24.37 10.96
C PHE A 248 12.70 24.96 11.62
N LYS A 249 13.72 24.12 11.92
CA LYS A 249 15.02 24.60 12.39
C LYS A 249 15.68 25.57 11.41
N GLU A 250 15.55 25.34 10.10
CA GLU A 250 16.05 26.26 9.08
C GLU A 250 15.35 27.62 9.12
N HIS A 251 14.03 27.66 9.32
CA HIS A 251 13.30 28.92 9.49
C HIS A 251 13.76 29.68 10.74
N LYS A 252 13.92 28.99 11.87
CA LYS A 252 14.47 29.62 13.10
C LYS A 252 15.89 30.13 12.91
N ALA A 253 16.74 29.38 12.22
CA ALA A 253 18.10 29.79 11.91
C ALA A 253 18.14 31.04 11.02
N ALA A 254 17.29 31.10 9.99
CA ALA A 254 17.17 32.28 9.11
C ALA A 254 16.73 33.53 9.89
N LEU A 255 15.79 33.38 10.83
CA LEU A 255 15.38 34.48 11.73
C LEU A 255 16.53 34.94 12.63
N LYS A 256 17.25 33.99 13.25
CA LYS A 256 18.41 34.30 14.12
C LYS A 256 19.52 35.03 13.36
N ASN A 257 19.77 34.62 12.12
CA ASN A 257 20.80 35.20 11.26
C ASN A 257 20.32 36.45 10.49
N LYS A 258 19.06 36.88 10.67
CA LYS A 258 18.43 38.01 9.97
C LYS A 258 18.45 37.89 8.43
N GLU A 259 18.28 36.68 7.92
CA GLU A 259 18.35 36.36 6.49
C GLU A 259 16.97 36.48 5.82
N ILE A 260 16.53 37.71 5.56
CA ILE A 260 15.20 38.07 5.01
C ILE A 260 14.90 37.30 3.70
N GLU A 261 15.84 37.29 2.77
CA GLU A 261 15.61 36.73 1.42
C GLU A 261 15.43 35.21 1.40
N LYS A 262 15.93 34.49 2.42
CA LYS A 262 15.94 33.01 2.37
C LYS A 262 14.58 32.37 2.63
N THR A 263 13.73 33.00 3.43
CA THR A 263 12.43 32.40 3.80
C THR A 263 11.33 33.44 3.90
N ALA A 264 10.13 33.09 3.41
CA ALA A 264 8.94 33.94 3.56
C ALA A 264 8.59 34.23 5.04
N VAL A 265 9.02 33.36 5.95
CA VAL A 265 8.88 33.54 7.40
C VAL A 265 9.80 34.62 7.93
N ALA A 266 11.07 34.61 7.50
CA ALA A 266 12.02 35.65 7.87
C ALA A 266 11.60 37.02 7.33
N GLU A 267 11.17 37.06 6.08
CA GLU A 267 10.64 38.28 5.44
C GLU A 267 9.45 38.85 6.21
N HIS A 268 8.43 38.04 6.50
CA HIS A 268 7.26 38.53 7.25
C HIS A 268 7.62 39.04 8.65
N VAL A 269 8.46 38.31 9.39
CA VAL A 269 8.79 38.69 10.78
C VAL A 269 9.68 39.92 10.86
N LEU A 270 10.63 40.06 9.93
CA LEU A 270 11.63 41.14 9.97
C LEU A 270 11.17 42.42 9.26
N ASP A 271 10.31 42.31 8.24
CA ASP A 271 9.90 43.44 7.40
C ASP A 271 8.53 44.02 7.78
N SER A 272 7.65 43.25 8.46
CA SER A 272 6.30 43.72 8.83
C SER A 272 6.23 44.58 10.11
N GLY A 273 7.38 44.93 10.72
CA GLY A 273 7.47 45.82 11.89
C GLY A 273 7.49 45.12 13.26
N PRO A 274 7.54 45.89 14.37
CA PRO A 274 7.59 45.34 15.73
C PRO A 274 6.26 44.66 16.11
N GLY A 275 6.34 43.48 16.74
CA GLY A 275 5.17 42.70 17.19
C GLY A 275 4.94 41.38 16.43
N HIS A 276 5.77 41.07 15.44
CA HIS A 276 5.74 39.79 14.72
C HIS A 276 6.69 38.78 15.37
N SER A 277 6.15 37.66 15.85
CA SER A 277 6.92 36.52 16.36
C SER A 277 6.27 35.22 15.93
N ILE A 278 7.07 34.24 15.55
CA ILE A 278 6.57 32.90 15.23
C ILE A 278 6.36 32.09 16.49
N GLU A 279 5.29 31.28 16.51
CA GLU A 279 5.11 30.29 17.56
C GLU A 279 6.21 29.23 17.53
N ASP A 280 6.65 28.80 18.71
CA ASP A 280 7.67 27.74 18.85
C ASP A 280 7.17 26.35 18.43
N ARG A 281 5.85 26.20 18.28
CA ARG A 281 5.18 24.95 17.89
C ARG A 281 4.80 24.98 16.41
N VAL A 282 5.15 23.91 15.70
CA VAL A 282 4.70 23.69 14.32
C VAL A 282 3.52 22.75 14.29
N GLU A 283 2.47 23.15 13.58
CA GLU A 283 1.32 22.29 13.32
C GLU A 283 1.57 21.45 12.06
N VAL A 284 1.43 20.14 12.16
CA VAL A 284 1.57 19.23 11.02
C VAL A 284 0.20 19.06 10.37
N ILE A 285 0.02 19.63 9.16
CA ILE A 285 -1.21 19.46 8.38
C ILE A 285 -1.29 18.04 7.82
N SER A 286 -0.19 17.55 7.25
CA SER A 286 -0.17 16.23 6.60
C SER A 286 1.24 15.71 6.41
N ASN A 287 1.49 14.44 6.71
CA ASN A 287 2.69 13.75 6.25
C ASN A 287 2.45 13.16 4.86
N ASP A 288 3.22 13.61 3.87
CA ASP A 288 3.08 13.16 2.48
C ASP A 288 4.47 13.05 1.82
N PRO A 289 4.99 11.83 1.62
CA PRO A 289 6.28 11.64 0.96
C PRO A 289 6.21 11.92 -0.55
N CYS A 290 5.03 11.79 -1.18
CA CYS A 290 4.88 11.93 -2.62
C CYS A 290 4.95 13.41 -3.03
N ASP A 291 5.91 13.76 -3.89
CA ASP A 291 6.17 15.15 -4.28
C ASP A 291 4.96 15.82 -4.96
N ARG A 292 4.35 15.15 -5.93
CA ARG A 292 3.20 15.68 -6.66
C ARG A 292 2.00 15.90 -5.75
N SER A 293 1.68 14.90 -4.93
CA SER A 293 0.56 14.99 -3.97
C SER A 293 0.78 16.11 -2.96
N ARG A 294 2.01 16.21 -2.42
CA ARG A 294 2.38 17.23 -1.45
C ARG A 294 2.28 18.65 -2.01
N ARG A 295 2.76 18.90 -3.24
CA ARG A 295 2.65 20.22 -3.91
C ARG A 295 1.20 20.61 -4.19
N ILE A 296 0.38 19.67 -4.63
CA ILE A 296 -1.05 19.91 -4.86
C ILE A 296 -1.75 20.24 -3.55
N ARG A 297 -1.48 19.46 -2.49
CA ARG A 297 -2.08 19.69 -1.17
C ARG A 297 -1.62 21.01 -0.55
N GLU A 298 -0.35 21.38 -0.66
CA GLU A 298 0.13 22.72 -0.23
C GLU A 298 -0.66 23.84 -0.91
N ALA A 299 -0.80 23.80 -2.24
CA ALA A 299 -1.55 24.81 -2.99
C ALA A 299 -3.03 24.87 -2.57
N ILE A 300 -3.65 23.72 -2.31
CA ILE A 300 -5.03 23.65 -1.80
C ILE A 300 -5.12 24.29 -0.41
N GLU A 301 -4.19 23.96 0.48
CA GLU A 301 -4.20 24.45 1.86
C GLU A 301 -3.91 25.95 1.96
N ILE A 302 -3.07 26.50 1.07
CA ILE A 302 -2.90 27.96 0.91
C ILE A 302 -4.19 28.60 0.42
N ARG A 303 -4.80 28.05 -0.64
CA ARG A 303 -6.00 28.64 -1.27
C ARG A 303 -7.22 28.62 -0.35
N LYS A 304 -7.40 27.57 0.44
CA LYS A 304 -8.46 27.46 1.48
C LYS A 304 -8.40 28.54 2.54
N ARG A 305 -7.23 29.14 2.73
CA ARG A 305 -6.88 29.92 3.92
C ARG A 305 -6.50 31.36 3.60
N LYS A 306 -6.59 31.75 2.34
CA LYS A 306 -6.52 33.16 1.94
C LYS A 306 -7.72 33.93 2.54
N PRO A 307 -7.54 35.18 3.00
CA PRO A 307 -6.33 36.01 2.87
C PRO A 307 -5.28 35.84 3.99
N PHE A 308 -5.50 34.97 4.98
CA PHE A 308 -4.68 34.89 6.21
C PHE A 308 -3.29 34.23 6.06
N THR A 309 -2.79 34.07 4.82
CA THR A 309 -1.50 33.43 4.53
C THR A 309 -0.49 34.42 3.98
N PHE A 310 0.73 34.47 4.53
CA PHE A 310 1.83 35.35 4.07
C PHE A 310 2.84 34.65 3.13
N ASN A 311 2.42 33.58 2.45
CA ASN A 311 3.25 32.88 1.48
C ASN A 311 3.64 33.78 0.28
N ARG A 312 4.94 33.82 -0.08
CA ARG A 312 5.45 34.51 -1.30
C ARG A 312 4.69 34.15 -2.57
N VAL A 313 4.35 32.86 -2.72
CA VAL A 313 3.66 32.32 -3.89
C VAL A 313 2.55 31.40 -3.41
N GLY A 314 1.42 31.38 -4.12
CA GLY A 314 0.26 30.52 -3.84
C GLY A 314 0.47 29.01 -4.06
N GLY A 315 1.72 28.53 -4.09
CA GLY A 315 2.08 27.16 -4.42
C GLY A 315 1.90 26.83 -5.91
N LEU A 316 1.64 25.55 -6.21
CA LEU A 316 1.36 25.06 -7.56
C LEU A 316 0.09 25.71 -8.13
N LYS A 317 0.12 26.17 -9.39
CA LYS A 317 -1.06 26.73 -10.07
C LYS A 317 -2.13 25.66 -10.28
N LEU A 318 -3.18 25.68 -9.45
CA LEU A 318 -4.35 24.82 -9.58
C LEU A 318 -5.31 25.35 -10.65
N SER A 319 -5.98 24.44 -11.36
CA SER A 319 -7.07 24.78 -12.29
C SER A 319 -8.24 25.44 -11.53
N GLY A 320 -8.93 26.40 -12.15
CA GLY A 320 -10.12 27.05 -11.55
C GLY A 320 -11.26 26.09 -11.21
N LYS A 321 -11.26 24.87 -11.77
CA LYS A 321 -12.20 23.80 -11.39
C LYS A 321 -12.09 23.42 -9.90
N TRP A 322 -10.96 23.70 -9.25
CA TRP A 322 -10.78 23.44 -7.83
C TRP A 322 -11.51 24.44 -6.94
N ASP A 323 -11.85 25.63 -7.44
CA ASP A 323 -12.45 26.70 -6.62
C ASP A 323 -13.79 26.27 -6.03
N GLN A 324 -14.69 25.74 -6.86
CA GLN A 324 -15.99 25.21 -6.44
C GLN A 324 -15.89 24.08 -5.39
N VAL A 325 -14.83 23.26 -5.49
CA VAL A 325 -14.60 22.15 -4.55
C VAL A 325 -14.06 22.68 -3.23
N ILE A 326 -13.15 23.65 -3.28
CA ILE A 326 -12.52 24.26 -2.11
C ILE A 326 -13.54 25.06 -1.31
N GLU A 327 -14.41 25.82 -1.97
CA GLU A 327 -15.50 26.57 -1.32
C GLU A 327 -16.43 25.63 -0.54
N LYS A 328 -16.91 24.55 -1.18
CA LYS A 328 -17.79 23.57 -0.53
C LYS A 328 -17.13 22.87 0.67
N ILE A 329 -15.83 22.59 0.59
CA ILE A 329 -15.09 21.98 1.71
C ILE A 329 -14.95 22.98 2.88
N SER A 330 -14.75 24.26 2.58
CA SER A 330 -14.58 25.29 3.59
C SER A 330 -15.90 25.57 4.34
N LEU A 331 -17.02 25.60 3.63
CA LEU A 331 -18.36 25.76 4.21
C LEU A 331 -18.76 24.61 5.15
N LYS A 332 -18.45 23.36 4.80
CA LYS A 332 -18.72 22.20 5.67
C LYS A 332 -17.94 22.24 7.00
N LYS A 333 -16.80 22.92 7.04
CA LYS A 333 -15.99 23.02 8.25
C LYS A 333 -16.54 24.07 9.22
N ILE A 334 -17.14 25.13 8.70
CA ILE A 334 -17.81 26.18 9.47
C ILE A 334 -19.06 25.59 10.14
N ASN A 335 -19.93 24.92 9.38
CA ASN A 335 -21.16 24.33 9.91
C ASN A 335 -20.92 23.22 10.97
N ASN A 336 -19.74 22.59 10.99
CA ASN A 336 -19.37 21.60 12.00
C ASN A 336 -18.71 22.23 13.24
N MET A 337 -18.23 23.48 13.19
CA MET A 337 -17.71 24.19 14.38
C MET A 337 -18.84 24.82 15.20
N ASP A 338 -19.95 25.17 14.56
CA ASP A 338 -21.14 25.71 15.25
C ASP A 338 -21.90 24.64 16.07
N THR A 339 -21.72 23.35 15.77
CA THR A 339 -22.38 22.25 16.50
C THR A 339 -21.62 21.75 17.72
N ASP A 340 -20.32 22.03 17.84
CA ASP A 340 -19.46 21.57 18.95
C ASP A 340 -19.24 22.64 20.03
N SER A 341 -19.87 23.83 19.90
CA SER A 341 -19.61 25.00 20.76
C SER A 341 -20.76 25.40 21.69
N LEU A 342 -21.79 24.56 21.86
CA LEU A 342 -22.91 24.82 22.78
C LEU A 342 -22.82 23.95 24.03
N GLU A 343 -21.77 24.15 24.83
CA GLU A 343 -21.72 23.78 26.25
C GLU A 343 -20.49 24.44 26.87
N TYR A 344 -20.63 25.69 27.33
CA TYR A 344 -20.09 26.25 28.59
C TYR A 344 -20.11 27.79 28.56
N GLU A 345 -20.90 28.32 29.51
CA GLU A 345 -20.88 29.62 30.22
C GLU A 345 -20.56 30.93 29.49
N GLY A 346 -21.46 31.90 29.70
CA GLY A 346 -21.55 33.15 28.98
C GLY A 346 -20.55 34.23 29.39
N ILE A 347 -20.29 35.11 28.41
CA ILE A 347 -20.00 36.55 28.50
C ILE A 347 -20.27 37.12 27.08
N GLN A 348 -20.80 38.35 27.02
CA GLN A 348 -21.46 38.97 25.86
C GLN A 348 -20.60 39.18 24.57
N PRO A 349 -21.22 39.21 23.37
CA PRO A 349 -20.51 39.33 22.09
C PRO A 349 -20.35 40.80 21.62
N VAL A 350 -19.10 41.26 21.47
CA VAL A 350 -18.78 42.55 20.81
C VAL A 350 -18.21 42.37 19.39
N GLN A 351 -18.07 41.14 18.89
CA GLN A 351 -17.50 40.89 17.55
C GLN A 351 -18.52 40.51 16.46
N GLN A 352 -19.83 40.52 16.76
CA GLN A 352 -20.87 40.16 15.79
C GLN A 352 -21.22 41.26 14.77
N ARG A 353 -20.70 42.49 14.88
CA ARG A 353 -21.05 43.58 13.94
C ARG A 353 -20.25 43.62 12.64
N TYR A 354 -19.04 43.06 12.58
CA TYR A 354 -18.21 43.17 11.37
C TYR A 354 -18.45 42.06 10.32
N ALA A 355 -19.20 41.00 10.65
CA ALA A 355 -19.43 39.88 9.73
C ALA A 355 -20.73 40.02 8.90
N LEU A 356 -21.69 40.83 9.34
CA LEU A 356 -22.99 40.97 8.65
C LEU A 356 -23.01 42.11 7.61
N GLU A 357 -22.21 43.17 7.80
CA GLU A 357 -22.14 44.29 6.83
C GLU A 357 -21.43 43.94 5.51
N SER A 358 -20.68 42.83 5.46
CA SER A 358 -20.02 42.37 4.22
C SER A 358 -20.95 41.57 3.30
N VAL A 359 -22.09 41.08 3.78
CA VAL A 359 -22.98 40.18 3.02
C VAL A 359 -24.09 40.94 2.30
N GLU A 360 -24.50 42.12 2.80
CA GLU A 360 -25.55 42.93 2.16
C GLU A 360 -25.04 43.76 0.96
N ASN A 361 -23.75 44.08 0.88
CA ASN A 361 -23.19 44.89 -0.22
C ASN A 361 -22.81 44.11 -1.49
N LYS A 362 -23.31 42.89 -1.69
CA LYS A 362 -23.08 42.09 -2.92
C LYS A 362 -24.34 41.58 -3.61
N LEU A 363 -25.50 42.10 -3.23
CA LEU A 363 -26.76 41.91 -3.95
C LEU A 363 -27.34 43.25 -4.37
N PHE A 364 -26.62 43.99 -5.23
CA PHE A 364 -27.18 44.89 -6.24
C PHE A 364 -26.18 45.03 -7.40
#